data_AF-A0A969CWC5-F1
#
_entry.id   AF-A0A969CWC5-F1
#
_cell.length_a   1.000
_cell.length_b   1.000
_cell.length_c   1.000
_cell.angle_alpha   90.00
_cell.angle_beta   90.00
_cell.angle_gamma   90.00
#
_symmetry.space_group_name_H-M   'P 1'
#
loop_
_entity.id
_entity.type
_entity.pdbx_description
1 polymer ?
#
loop_
_entity_poly.entity_id
_entity_poly.type
_entity_poly.pdbx_seq_one_letter_code
_entity_poly.pdbx_strand_id
1 'polypeptide(L)'
;MPQTQEKPENLGEKLFNTLARPENVQIRRWLENPLRLSLLCRLWQQQPQDLPSTRAELYKKLVPEFYQWKAETKATNSEQQQQLNDGLGQLALQALQSKSSEQIPHSLVTQILPEDTPLFRLAIRLGWLQNVGIFTENPHEKYYTFFDTTFQAYFAACAIDDWHFFLNPQQNSYRFFEPQWKQVVLMWLGRSEIPKEEKEALINAAIEFDDKCGYENFYGKRAYFIAAAGLAEFPDCTRANEIISKIVKWGVGGLNYSNSKQKATPPPIAEAARNVLLETDRSRAIALLVKMLETTDNEQLRLQIFKSLETIGKNNADAIAALSQRLDSSSSESFHLQLADCLGIIDPGNLKAIAL
;
A
#
# COMPACT_ATOMS: atom_id res chain seq x y z
N MET A 1 -27.41 -10.96 45.88
CA MET A 1 -27.05 -9.88 44.94
C MET A 1 -26.83 -10.51 43.58
N PRO A 2 -27.55 -10.11 42.53
CA PRO A 2 -27.41 -10.71 41.22
C PRO A 2 -26.07 -10.28 40.61
N GLN A 3 -25.29 -11.26 40.18
CA GLN A 3 -24.12 -11.06 39.34
C GLN A 3 -24.58 -10.36 38.07
N THR A 4 -24.06 -9.16 37.82
CA THR A 4 -24.20 -8.45 36.55
C THR A 4 -23.58 -9.33 35.47
N GLN A 5 -24.43 -10.03 34.72
CA GLN A 5 -24.07 -10.59 33.42
C GLN A 5 -23.75 -9.40 32.52
N GLU A 6 -22.47 -9.09 32.34
CA GLU A 6 -22.03 -8.22 31.26
C GLU A 6 -22.56 -8.80 29.95
N LYS A 7 -23.32 -8.00 29.20
CA LYS A 7 -23.69 -8.33 27.82
C LYS A 7 -22.41 -8.71 27.08
N PRO A 8 -22.40 -9.75 26.24
CA PRO A 8 -21.24 -10.01 25.40
C PRO A 8 -20.95 -8.72 24.64
N GLU A 9 -19.79 -8.13 24.91
CA GLU A 9 -19.38 -6.90 24.27
C GLU A 9 -19.53 -7.11 22.76
N ASN A 10 -20.22 -6.20 22.08
CA ASN A 10 -20.47 -6.32 20.66
C ASN A 10 -19.14 -6.17 19.90
N LEU A 11 -18.41 -7.29 19.72
CA LEU A 11 -17.09 -7.33 19.10
C LEU A 11 -17.13 -6.74 17.67
N GLY A 12 -18.26 -6.91 16.97
CA GLY A 12 -18.48 -6.32 15.66
C GLY A 12 -18.55 -4.79 15.72
N GLU A 13 -19.28 -4.23 16.68
CA GLU A 13 -19.34 -2.78 16.92
C GLU A 13 -17.99 -2.21 17.35
N LYS A 14 -17.24 -2.95 18.19
CA LYS A 14 -15.86 -2.56 18.54
C LYS A 14 -14.95 -2.54 17.32
N LEU A 15 -14.96 -3.59 16.48
CA LEU A 15 -14.17 -3.63 15.26
C LEU A 15 -14.56 -2.49 14.31
N PHE A 16 -15.86 -2.27 14.13
CA PHE A 16 -16.38 -1.18 13.29
C PHE A 16 -15.88 0.18 13.79
N ASN A 17 -16.03 0.47 15.08
CA ASN A 17 -15.59 1.72 15.68
C ASN A 17 -14.06 1.88 15.60
N THR A 18 -13.29 0.81 15.76
CA THR A 18 -11.83 0.85 15.61
C THR A 18 -11.44 1.13 14.16
N LEU A 19 -12.00 0.41 13.19
CA LEU A 19 -11.70 0.63 11.76
C LEU A 19 -12.18 2.00 11.26
N ALA A 20 -13.24 2.55 11.86
CA ALA A 20 -13.75 3.88 11.55
C ALA A 20 -12.78 5.00 11.97
N ARG A 21 -11.83 4.72 12.87
CA ARG A 21 -10.89 5.73 13.33
C ARG A 21 -9.96 6.23 12.20
N PRO A 22 -9.55 7.51 12.23
CA PRO A 22 -8.71 8.13 11.19
C PRO A 22 -7.43 7.36 10.91
N GLU A 23 -6.76 6.88 11.96
CA GLU A 23 -5.50 6.15 11.88
C GLU A 23 -5.61 4.82 11.10
N ASN A 24 -6.82 4.26 10.98
CA ASN A 24 -7.07 2.95 10.36
C ASN A 24 -7.60 3.06 8.92
N VAL A 25 -7.53 4.25 8.29
CA VAL A 25 -7.94 4.47 6.89
C VAL A 25 -7.25 3.49 5.93
N GLN A 26 -5.95 3.23 6.09
CA GLN A 26 -5.22 2.31 5.21
C GLN A 26 -5.67 0.87 5.39
N ILE A 27 -5.88 0.43 6.63
CA ILE A 27 -6.40 -0.90 6.94
C ILE A 27 -7.75 -1.10 6.25
N ARG A 28 -8.67 -0.12 6.30
CA ARG A 28 -9.96 -0.21 5.60
C ARG A 28 -9.81 -0.45 4.10
N ARG A 29 -8.86 0.21 3.43
CA ARG A 29 -8.58 0.00 1.99
C ARG A 29 -8.08 -1.41 1.72
N TRP A 30 -7.27 -1.97 2.63
CA TRP A 30 -6.79 -3.34 2.50
C TRP A 30 -7.89 -4.38 2.72
N LEU A 31 -9.04 -4.00 3.29
CA LEU A 31 -10.16 -4.89 3.60
C LEU A 31 -11.36 -4.73 2.65
N GLU A 32 -11.21 -4.01 1.53
CA GLU A 32 -12.27 -3.89 0.51
C GLU A 32 -12.70 -5.24 -0.07
N ASN A 33 -11.84 -6.27 0.02
CA ASN A 33 -12.19 -7.64 -0.35
C ASN A 33 -12.94 -8.33 0.81
N PRO A 34 -14.15 -8.87 0.56
CA PRO A 34 -14.96 -9.53 1.59
C PRO A 34 -14.27 -10.71 2.30
N LEU A 35 -13.43 -11.47 1.59
CA LEU A 35 -12.67 -12.57 2.19
C LEU A 35 -11.66 -12.03 3.22
N ARG A 36 -10.91 -10.97 2.87
CA ARG A 36 -9.93 -10.36 3.79
C ARG A 36 -10.61 -9.81 5.04
N LEU A 37 -11.76 -9.14 4.86
CA LEU A 37 -12.59 -8.69 5.98
C LEU A 37 -13.05 -9.88 6.83
N SER A 38 -13.54 -10.96 6.22
CA SER A 38 -14.01 -12.14 6.95
C SER A 38 -12.90 -12.81 7.77
N LEU A 39 -11.69 -12.93 7.21
CA LEU A 39 -10.53 -13.49 7.90
C LEU A 39 -10.07 -12.56 9.04
N LEU A 40 -10.09 -11.24 8.83
CA LEU A 40 -9.80 -10.29 9.91
C LEU A 40 -10.85 -10.35 11.03
N CYS A 41 -12.14 -10.48 10.71
CA CYS A 41 -13.19 -10.64 11.71
C CYS A 41 -12.95 -11.89 12.58
N ARG A 42 -12.51 -13.00 11.98
CA ARG A 42 -12.11 -14.21 12.71
C ARG A 42 -10.92 -13.97 13.62
N LEU A 43 -9.88 -13.32 13.11
CA LEU A 43 -8.72 -12.94 13.90
C LEU A 43 -9.13 -12.06 15.09
N TRP A 44 -9.95 -11.03 14.85
CA TRP A 44 -10.44 -10.10 15.86
C TRP A 44 -11.25 -10.79 16.97
N GLN A 45 -11.99 -11.85 16.63
CA GLN A 45 -12.71 -12.65 17.62
C GLN A 45 -11.75 -13.36 18.59
N GLN A 46 -10.57 -13.75 18.13
CA GLN A 46 -9.56 -14.41 18.95
C GLN A 46 -8.68 -13.41 19.71
N GLN A 47 -8.27 -12.32 19.05
CA GLN A 47 -7.34 -11.32 19.56
C GLN A 47 -7.87 -9.90 19.30
N PRO A 48 -8.84 -9.44 20.10
CA PRO A 48 -9.28 -8.05 20.03
C PRO A 48 -8.09 -7.12 20.31
N GLN A 49 -7.95 -6.04 19.54
CA GLN A 49 -6.87 -5.03 19.58
C GLN A 49 -5.60 -5.33 18.77
N ASP A 50 -5.45 -6.52 18.17
CA ASP A 50 -4.27 -6.85 17.36
C ASP A 50 -4.46 -6.45 15.88
N LEU A 51 -4.45 -5.14 15.62
CA LEU A 51 -4.55 -4.61 14.25
C LEU A 51 -3.17 -4.53 13.58
N PRO A 52 -3.07 -4.94 12.30
CA PRO A 52 -1.82 -4.84 11.56
C PRO A 52 -1.46 -3.38 11.24
N SER A 53 -0.18 -3.05 11.40
CA SER A 53 0.38 -1.74 11.09
C SER A 53 0.77 -1.58 9.62
N THR A 54 1.09 -2.70 8.95
CA THR A 54 1.45 -2.75 7.53
C THR A 54 0.58 -3.75 6.78
N ARG A 55 0.56 -3.65 5.45
CA ARG A 55 -0.15 -4.61 4.61
C ARG A 55 0.50 -5.98 4.72
N ALA A 56 1.82 -6.08 4.72
CA ALA A 56 2.48 -7.38 4.85
C ALA A 56 2.17 -8.06 6.20
N GLU A 57 2.07 -7.27 7.28
CA GLU A 57 1.65 -7.78 8.59
C GLU A 57 0.21 -8.30 8.57
N LEU A 58 -0.71 -7.60 7.88
CA LEU A 58 -2.07 -8.10 7.66
C LEU A 58 -2.02 -9.49 7.02
N TYR A 59 -1.33 -9.67 5.89
CA TYR A 59 -1.30 -10.96 5.20
C TYR A 59 -0.59 -12.04 6.01
N LYS A 60 0.46 -11.70 6.77
CA LYS A 60 1.11 -12.60 7.72
C LYS A 60 0.12 -13.16 8.74
N LYS A 61 -0.83 -12.34 9.21
CA LYS A 61 -1.90 -12.77 10.12
C LYS A 61 -3.04 -13.50 9.38
N LEU A 62 -3.37 -13.10 8.15
CA LEU A 62 -4.45 -13.72 7.37
C LEU A 62 -4.11 -15.13 6.88
N VAL A 63 -2.84 -15.43 6.58
CA VAL A 63 -2.44 -16.76 6.06
C VAL A 63 -2.74 -17.89 7.05
N PRO A 64 -2.35 -17.83 8.34
CA PRO A 64 -2.76 -18.80 9.34
C PRO A 64 -4.29 -18.90 9.51
N GLU A 65 -5.01 -17.77 9.51
CA GLU A 65 -6.46 -17.75 9.59
C GLU A 65 -7.13 -18.44 8.39
N PHE A 66 -6.54 -18.30 7.20
CA PHE A 66 -7.00 -19.00 6.01
C PHE A 66 -6.85 -20.52 6.18
N TYR A 67 -5.70 -20.99 6.70
CA TYR A 67 -5.52 -22.42 6.97
C TYR A 67 -6.50 -22.95 8.02
N GLN A 68 -6.73 -22.19 9.10
CA GLN A 68 -7.72 -22.56 10.12
C GLN A 68 -9.13 -22.63 9.53
N TRP A 69 -9.52 -21.65 8.70
CA TRP A 69 -10.80 -21.67 8.01
C TRP A 69 -10.94 -22.89 7.09
N LYS A 70 -9.88 -23.26 6.36
CA LYS A 70 -9.88 -24.43 5.47
C LYS A 70 -9.69 -25.77 6.20
N ALA A 71 -9.41 -25.77 7.51
CA ALA A 71 -9.16 -26.98 8.28
C ALA A 71 -10.34 -27.96 8.27
N GLU A 72 -11.58 -27.45 8.17
CA GLU A 72 -12.80 -28.26 8.00
C GLU A 72 -12.75 -29.14 6.74
N THR A 73 -12.11 -28.64 5.67
CA THR A 73 -11.96 -29.36 4.40
C THR A 73 -10.70 -30.23 4.40
N LYS A 74 -9.61 -29.71 4.96
CA LYS A 74 -8.32 -30.39 5.06
C LYS A 74 -7.49 -29.80 6.19
N ALA A 75 -7.36 -30.55 7.29
CA ALA A 75 -6.43 -30.22 8.35
C ALA A 75 -4.98 -30.25 7.85
N THR A 76 -4.20 -29.27 8.28
CA THR A 76 -2.76 -29.15 8.02
C THR A 76 -2.01 -28.93 9.34
N ASN A 77 -0.78 -29.40 9.42
CA ASN A 77 0.12 -29.07 10.52
C ASN A 77 1.04 -27.89 10.15
N SER A 78 1.79 -27.37 11.12
CA SER A 78 2.66 -26.21 10.92
C SER A 78 3.74 -26.44 9.86
N GLU A 79 4.33 -27.64 9.81
CA GLU A 79 5.38 -27.97 8.84
C GLU A 79 4.83 -27.98 7.41
N GLN A 80 3.65 -28.56 7.21
CA GLN A 80 2.96 -28.57 5.91
C GLN A 80 2.60 -27.16 5.45
N GLN A 81 2.13 -26.31 6.37
CA GLN A 81 1.82 -24.91 6.05
C GLN A 81 3.07 -24.14 5.64
N GLN A 82 4.18 -24.33 6.36
CA GLN A 82 5.46 -23.70 6.03
C GLN A 82 5.98 -24.16 4.67
N GLN A 83 6.10 -25.46 4.44
CA GLN A 83 6.56 -26.02 3.17
C GLN A 83 5.66 -25.58 1.99
N LEU A 84 4.35 -25.52 2.22
CA LEU A 84 3.41 -25.06 1.21
C LEU A 84 3.58 -23.57 0.92
N ASN A 85 3.70 -22.73 1.95
CA ASN A 85 3.92 -21.29 1.81
C ASN A 85 5.24 -21.00 1.07
N ASP A 86 6.31 -21.74 1.37
CA ASP A 86 7.60 -21.61 0.71
C ASP A 86 7.47 -21.94 -0.79
N GLY A 87 6.80 -23.06 -1.11
CA GLY A 87 6.53 -23.45 -2.49
C GLY A 87 5.63 -22.47 -3.24
N LEU A 88 4.59 -21.93 -2.59
CA LEU A 88 3.73 -20.88 -3.14
C LEU A 88 4.51 -19.58 -3.37
N GLY A 89 5.44 -19.24 -2.47
CA GLY A 89 6.35 -18.12 -2.61
C GLY A 89 7.23 -18.23 -3.84
N GLN A 90 7.90 -19.36 -4.01
CA GLN A 90 8.72 -19.63 -5.19
C GLN A 90 7.89 -19.64 -6.48
N LEU A 91 6.69 -20.21 -6.44
CA LEU A 91 5.77 -20.21 -7.59
C LEU A 91 5.33 -18.81 -7.97
N ALA A 92 4.93 -17.99 -6.99
CA ALA A 92 4.53 -16.62 -7.23
C ALA A 92 5.69 -15.78 -7.79
N LEU A 93 6.89 -15.94 -7.23
CA LEU A 93 8.12 -15.29 -7.68
C LEU A 93 8.42 -15.62 -9.15
N GLN A 94 8.45 -16.90 -9.52
CA GLN A 94 8.74 -17.32 -10.89
C GLN A 94 7.62 -16.97 -11.88
N ALA A 95 6.35 -17.03 -11.47
CA ALA A 95 5.22 -16.61 -12.30
C ALA A 95 5.29 -15.10 -12.65
N LEU A 96 5.67 -14.25 -11.69
CA LEU A 96 5.86 -12.82 -11.93
C LEU A 96 7.07 -12.53 -12.82
N GLN A 97 8.17 -13.27 -12.65
CA GLN A 97 9.36 -13.15 -13.50
C GLN A 97 9.07 -13.54 -14.96
N SER A 98 8.28 -14.59 -15.17
CA SER A 98 7.88 -15.07 -16.49
C SER A 98 6.66 -14.33 -17.08
N LYS A 99 6.17 -13.27 -16.40
CA LYS A 99 4.97 -12.50 -16.79
C LYS A 99 3.72 -13.38 -17.00
N SER A 100 3.65 -14.47 -16.26
CA SER A 100 2.58 -15.49 -16.30
C SER A 100 1.72 -15.43 -15.02
N SER A 101 1.60 -14.26 -14.40
CA SER A 101 0.99 -14.10 -13.07
C SER A 101 -0.48 -14.51 -13.02
N GLU A 102 -1.23 -14.25 -14.10
CA GLU A 102 -2.66 -14.57 -14.22
C GLU A 102 -2.91 -15.98 -14.78
N GLN A 103 -1.93 -16.52 -15.51
CA GLN A 103 -2.01 -17.79 -16.24
C GLN A 103 -0.70 -18.56 -16.03
N ILE A 104 -0.59 -19.23 -14.89
CA ILE A 104 0.60 -20.00 -14.52
C ILE A 104 0.53 -21.35 -15.23
N PRO A 105 1.46 -21.66 -16.16
CA PRO A 105 1.43 -22.92 -16.88
C PRO A 105 1.68 -24.09 -15.91
N HIS A 106 0.98 -25.20 -16.12
CA HIS A 106 1.10 -26.41 -15.32
C HIS A 106 2.54 -26.90 -15.21
N SER A 107 3.29 -26.82 -16.30
CA SER A 107 4.73 -27.12 -16.36
C SER A 107 5.55 -26.32 -15.34
N LEU A 108 5.25 -25.03 -15.14
CA LEU A 108 5.89 -24.21 -14.11
C LEU A 108 5.41 -24.61 -12.70
N VAL A 109 4.12 -24.91 -12.55
CA VAL A 109 3.58 -25.39 -11.26
C VAL A 109 4.26 -26.67 -10.83
N THR A 110 4.40 -27.66 -11.72
CA THR A 110 4.99 -28.97 -11.39
C THR A 110 6.51 -28.93 -11.24
N GLN A 111 7.19 -27.95 -11.84
CA GLN A 111 8.61 -27.71 -11.58
C GLN A 111 8.87 -27.31 -10.12
N ILE A 112 7.95 -26.56 -9.50
CA ILE A 112 8.12 -26.00 -8.14
C ILE A 112 7.37 -26.83 -7.09
N LEU A 113 6.18 -27.30 -7.44
CA LEU A 113 5.31 -28.16 -6.64
C LEU A 113 5.04 -29.44 -7.44
N PRO A 114 5.96 -30.42 -7.42
CA PRO A 114 5.81 -31.65 -8.20
C PRO A 114 4.52 -32.42 -7.83
N GLU A 115 3.85 -33.04 -8.83
CA GLU A 115 2.52 -33.66 -8.63
C GLU A 115 2.52 -34.86 -7.68
N ASP A 116 3.66 -35.54 -7.59
CA ASP A 116 3.92 -36.64 -6.67
C ASP A 116 4.08 -36.16 -5.21
N THR A 117 4.22 -34.85 -4.99
CA THR A 117 4.27 -34.28 -3.65
C THR A 117 2.87 -34.03 -3.07
N PRO A 118 2.70 -34.20 -1.74
CA PRO A 118 1.48 -33.81 -1.05
C PRO A 118 1.16 -32.31 -1.17
N LEU A 119 2.16 -31.46 -1.42
CA LEU A 119 2.04 -30.00 -1.42
C LEU A 119 1.24 -29.48 -2.62
N PHE A 120 1.45 -30.02 -3.83
CA PHE A 120 0.65 -29.64 -5.00
C PHE A 120 -0.84 -29.90 -4.77
N ARG A 121 -1.17 -31.12 -4.32
CA ARG A 121 -2.56 -31.48 -4.01
C ARG A 121 -3.15 -30.63 -2.89
N LEU A 122 -2.32 -30.25 -1.92
CA LEU A 122 -2.73 -29.40 -0.82
C LEU A 122 -3.02 -27.98 -1.27
N ALA A 123 -2.18 -27.37 -2.13
CA ALA A 123 -2.42 -26.07 -2.75
C ALA A 123 -3.77 -26.00 -3.46
N ILE A 124 -4.08 -27.02 -4.28
CA ILE A 124 -5.36 -27.10 -5.00
C ILE A 124 -6.54 -27.30 -4.05
N ARG A 125 -6.42 -28.24 -3.11
CA ARG A 125 -7.51 -28.60 -2.19
C ARG A 125 -7.88 -27.47 -1.23
N LEU A 126 -6.89 -26.71 -0.77
CA LEU A 126 -7.11 -25.52 0.05
C LEU A 126 -7.62 -24.33 -0.77
N GLY A 127 -7.44 -24.37 -2.09
CA GLY A 127 -7.84 -23.31 -3.02
C GLY A 127 -6.83 -22.18 -3.15
N TRP A 128 -5.59 -22.35 -2.68
CA TRP A 128 -4.49 -21.41 -2.93
C TRP A 128 -4.24 -21.24 -4.43
N LEU A 129 -4.30 -22.36 -5.15
CA LEU A 129 -4.23 -22.42 -6.61
C LEU A 129 -5.56 -22.93 -7.17
N GLN A 130 -6.05 -22.28 -8.22
CA GLN A 130 -7.27 -22.64 -8.95
C GLN A 130 -6.91 -23.07 -10.36
N ASN A 131 -7.54 -24.15 -10.84
CA ASN A 131 -7.39 -24.58 -12.23
C ASN A 131 -8.26 -23.70 -13.14
N VAL A 132 -7.62 -23.01 -14.09
CA VAL A 132 -8.27 -22.10 -15.05
C VAL A 132 -8.71 -22.85 -16.32
N GLY A 133 -8.22 -24.07 -16.51
CA GLY A 133 -8.52 -24.91 -17.67
C GLY A 133 -7.38 -24.92 -18.69
N ILE A 134 -7.77 -25.02 -19.95
CA ILE A 134 -6.87 -25.10 -21.11
C ILE A 134 -7.26 -23.97 -22.06
N PHE A 135 -6.27 -23.31 -22.66
CA PHE A 135 -6.50 -22.25 -23.65
C PHE A 135 -6.32 -22.76 -25.07
N THR A 136 -6.97 -22.10 -26.03
CA THR A 136 -6.94 -22.49 -27.45
C THR A 136 -5.55 -22.38 -28.06
N GLU A 137 -4.70 -21.49 -27.56
CA GLU A 137 -3.32 -21.31 -28.05
C GLU A 137 -2.42 -22.49 -27.70
N ASN A 138 -2.70 -23.21 -26.60
CA ASN A 138 -1.93 -24.38 -26.18
C ASN A 138 -2.84 -25.45 -25.57
N PRO A 139 -3.50 -26.28 -26.41
CA PRO A 139 -4.51 -27.23 -25.96
C PRO A 139 -3.98 -28.39 -25.11
N HIS A 140 -2.66 -28.52 -24.99
CA HIS A 140 -2.01 -29.58 -24.19
C HIS A 140 -1.54 -29.09 -22.81
N GLU A 141 -1.60 -27.78 -22.55
CA GLU A 141 -1.15 -27.17 -21.30
C GLU A 141 -2.35 -26.76 -20.45
N LYS A 142 -2.35 -27.18 -19.17
CA LYS A 142 -3.30 -26.67 -18.18
C LYS A 142 -2.74 -25.41 -17.55
N TYR A 143 -3.62 -24.51 -17.11
CA TYR A 143 -3.22 -23.28 -16.45
C TYR A 143 -3.83 -23.15 -15.07
N TYR A 144 -3.09 -22.51 -14.19
CA TYR A 144 -3.47 -22.25 -12.81
C TYR A 144 -3.37 -20.76 -12.51
N THR A 145 -4.08 -20.32 -11.49
CA THR A 145 -3.96 -18.97 -10.96
C THR A 145 -4.07 -18.98 -9.44
N PHE A 146 -3.49 -17.98 -8.80
CA PHE A 146 -3.79 -17.74 -7.38
C PHE A 146 -5.22 -17.23 -7.28
N PHE A 147 -5.96 -17.63 -6.24
CA PHE A 147 -7.33 -17.16 -6.08
C PHE A 147 -7.43 -15.64 -5.90
N ASP A 148 -6.35 -14.99 -5.46
CA ASP A 148 -6.25 -13.55 -5.29
C ASP A 148 -4.79 -13.10 -5.55
N THR A 149 -4.64 -12.11 -6.43
CA THR A 149 -3.34 -11.59 -6.89
C THR A 149 -2.56 -10.88 -5.78
N THR A 150 -3.23 -10.40 -4.74
CA THR A 150 -2.58 -9.76 -3.59
C THR A 150 -1.93 -10.79 -2.66
N PHE A 151 -2.52 -11.99 -2.53
CA PHE A 151 -1.85 -13.12 -1.88
C PHE A 151 -0.66 -13.62 -2.70
N GLN A 152 -0.78 -13.68 -4.04
CA GLN A 152 0.36 -13.98 -4.91
C GLN A 152 1.51 -12.99 -4.68
N ALA A 153 1.22 -11.68 -4.67
CA ALA A 153 2.23 -10.66 -4.41
C ALA A 153 2.86 -10.78 -3.02
N TYR A 154 2.06 -11.13 -2.00
CA TYR A 154 2.55 -11.38 -0.64
C TYR A 154 3.50 -12.60 -0.61
N PHE A 155 3.11 -13.73 -1.18
CA PHE A 155 3.97 -14.92 -1.24
C PHE A 155 5.25 -14.67 -2.03
N ALA A 156 5.17 -13.96 -3.16
CA ALA A 156 6.36 -13.54 -3.90
C ALA A 156 7.29 -12.66 -3.07
N ALA A 157 6.73 -11.73 -2.28
CA ALA A 157 7.52 -10.88 -1.39
C ALA A 157 8.18 -11.69 -0.26
N CYS A 158 7.52 -12.73 0.24
CA CYS A 158 8.10 -13.66 1.22
C CYS A 158 9.27 -14.46 0.68
N ALA A 159 9.29 -14.78 -0.62
CA ALA A 159 10.36 -15.54 -1.27
C ALA A 159 11.59 -14.69 -1.66
N ILE A 160 11.58 -13.39 -1.37
CA ILE A 160 12.68 -12.47 -1.66
C ILE A 160 13.32 -12.05 -0.33
N ASP A 161 14.58 -12.43 -0.12
CA ASP A 161 15.32 -12.05 1.08
C ASP A 161 16.12 -10.76 0.87
N ASP A 162 16.72 -10.60 -0.32
CA ASP A 162 17.62 -9.50 -0.65
C ASP A 162 16.94 -8.45 -1.55
N TRP A 163 16.91 -7.20 -1.11
CA TRP A 163 16.32 -6.10 -1.88
C TRP A 163 17.03 -5.83 -3.21
N HIS A 164 18.32 -6.20 -3.33
CA HIS A 164 19.05 -6.08 -4.60
C HIS A 164 18.34 -6.86 -5.72
N PHE A 165 17.50 -7.86 -5.39
CA PHE A 165 16.61 -8.52 -6.35
C PHE A 165 15.80 -7.54 -7.20
N PHE A 166 15.31 -6.43 -6.63
CA PHE A 166 14.48 -5.47 -7.35
C PHE A 166 15.30 -4.54 -8.23
N LEU A 167 16.45 -4.09 -7.74
CA LEU A 167 17.29 -3.05 -8.34
C LEU A 167 18.50 -3.58 -9.11
N ASN A 168 18.74 -4.89 -9.13
CA ASN A 168 19.71 -5.50 -10.05
C ASN A 168 19.06 -5.68 -11.43
N PRO A 169 19.68 -5.18 -12.51
CA PRO A 169 19.12 -5.29 -13.84
C PRO A 169 19.12 -6.75 -14.32
N GLN A 170 18.01 -7.19 -14.91
CA GLN A 170 17.87 -8.46 -15.63
C GLN A 170 17.59 -8.15 -17.09
N GLN A 171 18.42 -8.66 -18.02
CA GLN A 171 18.25 -8.43 -19.46
C GLN A 171 18.03 -6.95 -19.84
N ASN A 172 18.74 -6.03 -19.18
CA ASN A 172 18.64 -4.57 -19.34
C ASN A 172 17.32 -3.92 -18.84
N SER A 173 16.51 -4.63 -18.04
CA SER A 173 15.35 -4.07 -17.34
C SER A 173 15.53 -4.18 -15.82
N TYR A 174 15.03 -3.22 -15.07
CA TYR A 174 14.94 -3.31 -13.61
C TYR A 174 13.54 -3.78 -13.23
N ARG A 175 13.46 -4.87 -12.45
CA ARG A 175 12.18 -5.37 -11.91
C ARG A 175 11.45 -4.27 -11.13
N PHE A 176 12.20 -3.45 -10.40
CA PHE A 176 11.69 -2.31 -9.64
C PHE A 176 10.77 -1.39 -10.45
N PHE A 177 10.96 -1.25 -11.77
CA PHE A 177 10.15 -0.36 -12.61
C PHE A 177 9.00 -1.04 -13.35
N GLU A 178 8.88 -2.37 -13.27
CA GLU A 178 7.78 -3.08 -13.94
C GLU A 178 6.53 -3.12 -13.05
N PRO A 179 5.32 -2.88 -13.59
CA PRO A 179 4.11 -2.71 -12.80
C PRO A 179 3.81 -3.86 -11.83
N GLN A 180 4.08 -5.11 -12.24
CA GLN A 180 3.79 -6.31 -11.46
C GLN A 180 4.65 -6.42 -10.18
N TRP A 181 5.82 -5.76 -10.14
CA TRP A 181 6.69 -5.78 -8.95
C TRP A 181 6.38 -4.68 -7.95
N LYS A 182 5.65 -3.62 -8.33
CA LYS A 182 5.33 -2.51 -7.41
C LYS A 182 4.70 -3.03 -6.12
N GLN A 183 3.68 -3.89 -6.23
CA GLN A 183 3.01 -4.44 -5.05
C GLN A 183 3.93 -5.35 -4.24
N VAL A 184 4.79 -6.14 -4.88
CA VAL A 184 5.76 -7.01 -4.21
C VAL A 184 6.78 -6.19 -3.42
N VAL A 185 7.31 -5.11 -3.99
CA VAL A 185 8.22 -4.17 -3.32
C VAL A 185 7.57 -3.56 -2.08
N LEU A 186 6.32 -3.09 -2.20
CA LEU A 186 5.58 -2.51 -1.08
C LEU A 186 5.34 -3.56 0.03
N MET A 187 4.92 -4.77 -0.34
CA MET A 187 4.78 -5.88 0.62
C MET A 187 6.12 -6.22 1.28
N TRP A 188 7.21 -6.25 0.52
CA TRP A 188 8.55 -6.54 1.06
C TRP A 188 8.98 -5.51 2.11
N LEU A 189 8.77 -4.21 1.86
CA LEU A 189 9.02 -3.14 2.83
C LEU A 189 8.18 -3.29 4.11
N GLY A 190 6.94 -3.81 3.98
CA GLY A 190 6.03 -4.04 5.10
C GLY A 190 6.40 -5.21 6.01
N ARG A 191 7.27 -6.13 5.58
CA ARG A 191 7.58 -7.38 6.31
C ARG A 191 8.31 -7.10 7.62
N SER A 192 7.79 -7.61 8.74
CA SER A 192 8.42 -7.45 10.06
C SER A 192 9.75 -8.19 10.22
N GLU A 193 9.99 -9.21 9.39
CA GLU A 193 11.18 -10.07 9.44
C GLU A 193 12.40 -9.42 8.80
N ILE A 194 12.19 -8.45 7.91
CA ILE A 194 13.26 -7.75 7.21
C ILE A 194 13.87 -6.70 8.17
N PRO A 195 15.19 -6.72 8.39
CA PRO A 195 15.86 -5.73 9.24
C PRO A 195 15.59 -4.29 8.76
N LYS A 196 15.53 -3.36 9.71
CA LYS A 196 15.28 -1.95 9.40
C LYS A 196 16.30 -1.40 8.41
N GLU A 197 17.56 -1.78 8.58
CA GLU A 197 18.71 -1.36 7.79
C GLU A 197 18.57 -1.74 6.32
N GLU A 198 18.03 -2.94 6.03
CA GLU A 198 17.79 -3.42 4.66
C GLU A 198 16.66 -2.64 3.99
N LYS A 199 15.59 -2.32 4.73
CA LYS A 199 14.51 -1.45 4.24
C LYS A 199 15.02 -0.04 3.95
N GLU A 200 15.85 0.51 4.83
CA GLU A 200 16.50 1.81 4.62
C GLU A 200 17.44 1.77 3.42
N ALA A 201 18.21 0.70 3.23
CA ALA A 201 19.09 0.52 2.09
C ALA A 201 18.31 0.54 0.76
N LEU A 202 17.20 -0.19 0.64
CA LEU A 202 16.34 -0.17 -0.54
C LEU A 202 15.77 1.24 -0.80
N ILE A 203 15.25 1.90 0.25
CA ILE A 203 14.71 3.26 0.12
C ILE A 203 15.80 4.25 -0.33
N ASN A 204 16.99 4.18 0.27
CA ASN A 204 18.14 5.02 -0.09
C ASN A 204 18.56 4.79 -1.55
N ALA A 205 18.71 3.52 -1.95
CA ALA A 205 19.05 3.16 -3.33
C ALA A 205 18.00 3.67 -4.33
N ALA A 206 16.71 3.65 -3.97
CA ALA A 206 15.64 4.15 -4.82
C ALA A 206 15.65 5.69 -4.93
N ILE A 207 15.85 6.42 -3.84
CA ILE A 207 15.81 7.90 -3.86
C ILE A 207 17.09 8.54 -4.41
N GLU A 208 18.21 7.80 -4.39
CA GLU A 208 19.50 8.18 -4.97
C GLU A 208 19.71 7.57 -6.36
N PHE A 209 18.72 6.84 -6.89
CA PHE A 209 18.81 6.19 -8.20
C PHE A 209 19.13 7.21 -9.29
N ASP A 210 20.25 6.99 -9.98
CA ASP A 210 20.72 7.80 -11.10
C ASP A 210 20.67 6.96 -12.37
N ASP A 211 19.77 7.34 -13.27
CA ASP A 211 19.51 6.61 -14.51
C ASP A 211 20.56 6.84 -15.60
N LYS A 212 21.49 7.78 -15.40
CA LYS A 212 22.52 8.18 -16.38
C LYS A 212 21.95 8.58 -17.75
N CYS A 213 20.64 8.83 -17.86
CA CYS A 213 19.94 9.17 -19.10
C CYS A 213 19.82 10.69 -19.32
N GLY A 214 20.35 11.51 -18.42
CA GLY A 214 20.44 12.95 -18.56
C GLY A 214 20.04 13.73 -17.31
N TYR A 215 20.01 15.06 -17.42
CA TYR A 215 19.76 15.96 -16.29
C TYR A 215 18.36 15.80 -15.66
N GLU A 216 17.41 15.22 -16.41
CA GLU A 216 16.06 14.98 -15.92
C GLU A 216 15.97 13.78 -14.98
N ASN A 217 16.89 12.81 -15.05
CA ASN A 217 16.87 11.58 -14.24
C ASN A 217 15.44 10.98 -14.08
N PHE A 218 14.82 10.65 -15.22
CA PHE A 218 13.42 10.24 -15.28
C PHE A 218 13.16 8.98 -14.45
N TYR A 219 14.03 7.97 -14.55
CA TYR A 219 13.89 6.75 -13.74
C TYR A 219 14.23 7.00 -12.28
N GLY A 220 15.11 7.96 -11.96
CA GLY A 220 15.30 8.40 -10.58
C GLY A 220 14.03 9.01 -9.98
N LYS A 221 13.27 9.81 -10.73
CA LYS A 221 11.95 10.30 -10.27
C LYS A 221 10.95 9.15 -10.08
N ARG A 222 10.91 8.17 -11.01
CA ARG A 222 10.06 6.98 -10.87
C ARG A 222 10.44 6.16 -9.63
N ALA A 223 11.72 5.96 -9.38
CA ALA A 223 12.22 5.26 -8.20
C ALA A 223 11.83 5.99 -6.92
N TYR A 224 11.94 7.32 -6.92
CA TYR A 224 11.51 8.18 -5.82
C TYR A 224 10.01 8.04 -5.51
N PHE A 225 9.16 7.91 -6.54
CA PHE A 225 7.73 7.66 -6.35
C PHE A 225 7.46 6.28 -5.71
N ILE A 226 8.19 5.23 -6.12
CA ILE A 226 8.03 3.91 -5.50
C ILE A 226 8.48 3.96 -4.03
N ALA A 227 9.59 4.62 -3.73
CA ALA A 227 10.06 4.83 -2.36
C ALA A 227 9.04 5.61 -1.52
N ALA A 228 8.42 6.65 -2.08
CA ALA A 228 7.38 7.41 -1.41
C ALA A 228 6.14 6.56 -1.09
N ALA A 229 5.68 5.72 -2.03
CA ALA A 229 4.60 4.77 -1.76
C ALA A 229 5.00 3.75 -0.68
N GLY A 230 6.26 3.34 -0.64
CA GLY A 230 6.83 2.44 0.36
C GLY A 230 6.74 2.95 1.80
N LEU A 231 6.62 4.26 2.02
CA LEU A 231 6.53 4.84 3.37
C LEU A 231 5.28 4.40 4.14
N ALA A 232 4.18 4.08 3.43
CA ALA A 232 2.97 3.55 4.08
C ALA A 232 3.19 2.14 4.66
N GLU A 233 4.19 1.41 4.15
CA GLU A 233 4.55 0.07 4.61
C GLU A 233 5.77 0.11 5.54
N PHE A 234 6.44 1.26 5.68
CA PHE A 234 7.60 1.43 6.54
C PHE A 234 7.52 2.74 7.37
N PRO A 235 6.67 2.78 8.42
CA PRO A 235 6.42 4.00 9.20
C PRO A 235 7.67 4.59 9.88
N ASP A 236 8.64 3.74 10.23
CA ASP A 236 9.88 4.10 10.93
C ASP A 236 11.02 4.57 10.00
N CYS A 237 10.71 4.81 8.72
CA CYS A 237 11.69 5.30 7.75
C CYS A 237 12.27 6.66 8.18
N THR A 238 13.60 6.70 8.38
CA THR A 238 14.34 7.88 8.83
C THR A 238 14.24 9.06 7.86
N ARG A 239 14.15 8.80 6.56
CA ARG A 239 14.06 9.82 5.50
C ARG A 239 12.63 10.16 5.07
N ALA A 240 11.60 9.64 5.76
CA ALA A 240 10.20 9.86 5.38
C ALA A 240 9.84 11.35 5.19
N ASN A 241 10.28 12.23 6.11
CA ASN A 241 10.01 13.67 6.02
C ASN A 241 10.69 14.33 4.82
N GLU A 242 11.91 13.91 4.47
CA GLU A 242 12.63 14.39 3.29
C GLU A 242 11.90 13.97 2.02
N ILE A 243 11.54 12.69 1.93
CA ILE A 243 10.85 12.10 0.79
C ILE A 243 9.51 12.80 0.54
N ILE A 244 8.68 12.91 1.58
CA ILE A 244 7.38 13.57 1.51
C ILE A 244 7.54 15.05 1.13
N SER A 245 8.53 15.75 1.70
CA SER A 245 8.82 17.14 1.33
C SER A 245 9.13 17.29 -0.15
N LYS A 246 9.92 16.37 -0.73
CA LYS A 246 10.26 16.41 -2.16
C LYS A 246 9.05 16.10 -3.04
N ILE A 247 8.24 15.09 -2.69
CA ILE A 247 7.01 14.77 -3.41
C ILE A 247 6.02 15.94 -3.36
N VAL A 248 5.80 16.53 -2.18
CA VAL A 248 4.91 17.69 -2.04
C VAL A 248 5.38 18.84 -2.91
N LYS A 249 6.69 19.16 -2.91
CA LYS A 249 7.27 20.20 -3.79
C LYS A 249 7.01 19.94 -5.27
N TRP A 250 7.15 18.70 -5.72
CA TRP A 250 6.80 18.32 -7.10
C TRP A 250 5.30 18.46 -7.36
N GLY A 251 4.45 18.02 -6.42
CA GLY A 251 2.99 18.06 -6.54
C GLY A 251 2.40 19.46 -6.62
N VAL A 252 2.96 20.42 -5.87
CA VAL A 252 2.54 21.83 -5.90
C VAL A 252 3.19 22.63 -7.04
N GLY A 253 3.96 21.97 -7.92
CA GLY A 253 4.41 22.53 -9.19
C GLY A 253 5.75 23.26 -9.15
N GLY A 254 6.51 23.23 -8.05
CA GLY A 254 7.81 23.92 -7.96
C GLY A 254 7.75 25.35 -8.49
N LEU A 255 6.75 26.13 -8.09
CA LEU A 255 6.72 27.56 -8.39
C LEU A 255 7.85 28.18 -7.57
N ASN A 256 8.89 28.68 -8.24
CA ASN A 256 10.08 29.20 -7.59
C ASN A 256 9.72 30.16 -6.46
N TYR A 257 10.17 29.78 -5.26
CA TYR A 257 10.66 30.73 -4.28
C TYR A 257 11.68 31.62 -4.99
N SER A 258 11.40 32.93 -5.03
CA SER A 258 12.36 34.03 -5.12
C SER A 258 13.76 33.66 -5.68
N ASN A 259 14.04 34.03 -6.93
CA ASN A 259 15.40 34.17 -7.47
C ASN A 259 16.34 32.93 -7.50
N SER A 260 15.84 31.71 -7.69
CA SER A 260 16.73 30.57 -8.01
C SER A 260 16.35 29.89 -9.34
N LYS A 261 17.37 29.47 -10.09
CA LYS A 261 17.32 28.95 -11.49
C LYS A 261 16.57 27.61 -11.67
N GLN A 262 15.67 27.21 -10.77
CA GLN A 262 14.92 25.96 -10.92
C GLN A 262 13.75 26.14 -11.91
N LYS A 263 13.57 25.21 -12.84
CA LYS A 263 12.41 25.21 -13.74
C LYS A 263 11.19 24.70 -12.99
N ALA A 264 10.01 25.24 -13.30
CA ALA A 264 8.74 24.73 -12.76
C ALA A 264 8.61 23.22 -13.00
N THR A 265 7.97 22.51 -12.07
CA THR A 265 7.78 21.06 -12.22
C THR A 265 6.82 20.80 -13.40
N PRO A 266 7.21 19.98 -14.40
CA PRO A 266 6.34 19.64 -15.51
C PRO A 266 4.99 19.07 -15.03
N PRO A 267 3.85 19.42 -15.67
CA PRO A 267 2.53 18.99 -15.22
C PRO A 267 2.38 17.47 -15.00
N PRO A 268 2.91 16.57 -15.85
CA PRO A 268 2.82 15.12 -15.62
C PRO A 268 3.53 14.68 -14.33
N ILE A 269 4.63 15.33 -13.97
CA ILE A 269 5.39 15.02 -12.75
C ILE A 269 4.64 15.52 -11.52
N ALA A 270 4.04 16.72 -11.61
CA ALA A 270 3.21 17.27 -10.54
C ALA A 270 1.96 16.41 -10.29
N GLU A 271 1.33 15.90 -11.35
CA GLU A 271 0.21 14.96 -11.23
C GLU A 271 0.63 13.62 -10.64
N ALA A 272 1.72 13.02 -11.13
CA ALA A 272 2.26 11.79 -10.56
C ALA A 272 2.63 11.95 -9.07
N ALA A 273 3.19 13.12 -8.70
CA ALA A 273 3.50 13.44 -7.32
C ALA A 273 2.24 13.59 -6.45
N ARG A 274 1.16 14.21 -6.93
CA ARG A 274 -0.11 14.24 -6.18
C ARG A 274 -0.72 12.84 -6.04
N ASN A 275 -0.63 12.02 -7.08
CA ASN A 275 -1.16 10.65 -7.05
C ASN A 275 -0.40 9.76 -6.07
N VAL A 276 0.94 9.85 -6.02
CA VAL A 276 1.73 9.02 -5.09
C VAL A 276 1.52 9.41 -3.62
N LEU A 277 1.10 10.65 -3.33
CA LEU A 277 0.70 11.04 -1.99
C LEU A 277 -0.53 10.28 -1.49
N LEU A 278 -1.36 9.72 -2.38
CA LEU A 278 -2.44 8.80 -1.97
C LEU A 278 -1.88 7.46 -1.48
N GLU A 279 -0.68 7.07 -1.90
CA GLU A 279 -0.08 5.78 -1.55
C GLU A 279 0.96 5.89 -0.42
N THR A 280 1.33 7.11 0.00
CA THR A 280 2.33 7.36 1.04
C THR A 280 1.72 7.49 2.45
N ASP A 281 2.55 7.87 3.43
CA ASP A 281 2.11 8.40 4.73
C ASP A 281 1.37 9.74 4.54
N ARG A 282 0.05 9.61 4.34
CA ARG A 282 -0.85 10.75 4.06
C ARG A 282 -0.88 11.74 5.21
N SER A 283 -0.85 11.27 6.45
CA SER A 283 -0.94 12.12 7.63
C SER A 283 0.23 13.11 7.65
N ARG A 284 1.45 12.65 7.38
CA ARG A 284 2.63 13.53 7.23
C ARG A 284 2.51 14.47 6.02
N ALA A 285 2.01 14.00 4.88
CA ALA A 285 1.83 14.83 3.70
C ALA A 285 0.81 15.96 3.90
N ILE A 286 -0.33 15.64 4.52
CA ILE A 286 -1.39 16.58 4.88
C ILE A 286 -0.85 17.62 5.87
N ALA A 287 -0.18 17.19 6.94
CA ALA A 287 0.42 18.10 7.91
C ALA A 287 1.40 19.08 7.26
N LEU A 288 2.21 18.61 6.30
CA LEU A 288 3.13 19.47 5.56
C LEU A 288 2.39 20.48 4.65
N LEU A 289 1.38 20.03 3.91
CA LEU A 289 0.57 20.91 3.04
C LEU A 289 -0.17 21.99 3.84
N VAL A 290 -0.78 21.61 4.97
CA VAL A 290 -1.44 22.56 5.87
C VAL A 290 -0.43 23.59 6.39
N LYS A 291 0.74 23.17 6.86
CA LYS A 291 1.82 24.08 7.29
C LYS A 291 2.27 25.02 6.16
N MET A 292 2.32 24.53 4.92
CA MET A 292 2.66 25.38 3.76
C MET A 292 1.59 26.45 3.51
N LEU A 293 0.30 26.17 3.73
CA LEU A 293 -0.76 27.19 3.66
C LEU A 293 -0.56 28.31 4.68
N GLU A 294 -0.08 28.00 5.89
CA GLU A 294 0.12 29.00 6.96
C GLU A 294 1.22 30.00 6.65
N THR A 295 2.18 29.59 5.80
CA THR A 295 3.42 30.33 5.57
C THR A 295 3.50 30.98 4.20
N THR A 296 2.46 30.82 3.36
CA THR A 296 2.48 31.33 1.99
C THR A 296 1.48 32.47 1.74
N ASP A 297 2.02 33.58 1.28
CA ASP A 297 1.26 34.71 0.75
C ASP A 297 1.08 34.64 -0.77
N ASN A 298 1.67 33.63 -1.43
CA ASN A 298 1.57 33.45 -2.87
C ASN A 298 0.25 32.74 -3.21
N GLU A 299 -0.66 33.48 -3.82
CA GLU A 299 -1.99 32.99 -4.22
C GLU A 299 -1.92 31.78 -5.16
N GLN A 300 -0.99 31.78 -6.13
CA GLN A 300 -0.83 30.64 -7.04
C GLN A 300 -0.35 29.38 -6.31
N LEU A 301 0.61 29.53 -5.39
CA LEU A 301 1.10 28.42 -4.57
C LEU A 301 -0.02 27.90 -3.66
N ARG A 302 -0.80 28.81 -3.07
CA ARG A 302 -1.96 28.49 -2.23
C ARG A 302 -2.97 27.64 -2.99
N LEU A 303 -3.33 28.02 -4.22
CA LEU A 303 -4.24 27.23 -5.07
C LEU A 303 -3.70 25.82 -5.37
N GLN A 304 -2.39 25.67 -5.61
CA GLN A 304 -1.79 24.34 -5.83
C GLN A 304 -1.76 23.48 -4.56
N ILE A 305 -1.58 24.10 -3.40
CA ILE A 305 -1.65 23.40 -2.12
C ILE A 305 -3.08 22.92 -1.85
N PHE A 306 -4.10 23.77 -2.04
CA PHE A 306 -5.50 23.37 -1.93
C PHE A 306 -5.84 22.22 -2.88
N LYS A 307 -5.45 22.31 -4.16
CA LYS A 307 -5.64 21.22 -5.13
C LYS A 307 -5.01 19.89 -4.66
N SER A 308 -3.85 19.95 -4.01
CA SER A 308 -3.19 18.76 -3.45
C SER A 308 -3.96 18.22 -2.24
N LEU A 309 -4.43 19.10 -1.35
CA LEU A 309 -5.26 18.74 -0.18
C LEU A 309 -6.62 18.15 -0.59
N GLU A 310 -7.28 18.70 -1.60
CA GLU A 310 -8.52 18.14 -2.16
C GLU A 310 -8.31 16.72 -2.69
N THR A 311 -7.15 16.48 -3.33
CA THR A 311 -6.81 15.17 -3.88
C THR A 311 -6.60 14.14 -2.77
N ILE A 312 -5.83 14.47 -1.72
CA ILE A 312 -5.40 13.49 -0.71
C ILE A 312 -6.23 13.48 0.57
N GLY A 313 -6.99 14.55 0.81
CA GLY A 313 -7.77 14.80 2.02
C GLY A 313 -9.16 14.17 2.01
N LYS A 314 -9.66 13.72 0.84
CA LYS A 314 -10.99 13.09 0.74
C LYS A 314 -11.11 11.88 1.66
N ASN A 315 -12.12 11.88 2.52
CA ASN A 315 -12.35 10.86 3.56
C ASN A 315 -11.15 10.65 4.50
N ASN A 316 -10.23 11.61 4.59
CA ASN A 316 -9.10 11.57 5.50
C ASN A 316 -9.40 12.48 6.69
N ALA A 317 -9.59 11.88 7.87
CA ALA A 317 -9.98 12.64 9.04
C ALA A 317 -8.87 13.52 9.61
N ASP A 318 -7.58 13.24 9.35
CA ASP A 318 -6.50 14.17 9.70
C ASP A 318 -6.59 15.45 8.87
N ALA A 319 -6.89 15.34 7.57
CA ALA A 319 -7.12 16.50 6.71
C ALA A 319 -8.34 17.30 7.16
N ILE A 320 -9.46 16.62 7.46
CA ILE A 320 -10.69 17.24 7.95
C ILE A 320 -10.42 17.99 9.26
N ALA A 321 -9.75 17.34 10.22
CA ALA A 321 -9.42 17.95 11.50
C ALA A 321 -8.48 19.15 11.34
N ALA A 322 -7.41 19.02 10.55
CA ALA A 322 -6.45 20.09 10.32
C ALA A 322 -7.09 21.30 9.62
N LEU A 323 -7.89 21.07 8.56
CA LEU A 323 -8.61 22.15 7.87
C LEU A 323 -9.68 22.79 8.77
N SER A 324 -10.42 22.00 9.56
CA SER A 324 -11.42 22.51 10.50
C SER A 324 -10.79 23.41 11.57
N GLN A 325 -9.63 23.02 12.11
CA GLN A 325 -8.89 23.83 13.08
C GLN A 325 -8.38 25.13 12.44
N ARG A 326 -7.90 25.07 11.19
CA ARG A 326 -7.44 26.26 10.46
C ARG A 326 -8.58 27.22 10.14
N LEU A 327 -9.74 26.69 9.77
CA LEU A 327 -10.95 27.48 9.51
C LEU A 327 -11.32 28.32 10.74
N ASP A 328 -11.35 27.72 11.94
CA ASP A 328 -11.67 28.42 13.20
C ASP A 328 -10.68 29.56 13.54
N SER A 329 -9.44 29.49 13.05
CA SER A 329 -8.36 30.44 13.39
C SER A 329 -8.10 31.51 12.34
N SER A 330 -8.74 31.43 11.16
CA SER A 330 -8.47 32.32 10.03
C SER A 330 -9.27 33.62 10.13
N SER A 331 -8.59 34.78 10.00
CA SER A 331 -9.25 36.10 10.01
C SER A 331 -9.49 36.69 8.62
N SER A 332 -8.92 36.10 7.56
CA SER A 332 -9.06 36.60 6.19
C SER A 332 -10.27 35.97 5.52
N GLU A 333 -11.26 36.78 5.12
CA GLU A 333 -12.50 36.32 4.49
C GLU A 333 -12.24 35.46 3.24
N SER A 334 -11.36 35.91 2.34
CA SER A 334 -10.99 35.15 1.13
C SER A 334 -10.34 33.79 1.45
N PHE A 335 -9.44 33.76 2.44
CA PHE A 335 -8.78 32.52 2.86
C PHE A 335 -9.74 31.60 3.63
N HIS A 336 -10.67 32.18 4.36
CA HIS A 336 -11.72 31.46 5.09
C HIS A 336 -12.67 30.74 4.13
N LEU A 337 -13.10 31.40 3.05
CA LEU A 337 -13.91 30.78 2.00
C LEU A 337 -13.17 29.65 1.28
N GLN A 338 -11.87 29.82 0.98
CA GLN A 338 -11.06 28.76 0.36
C GLN A 338 -10.89 27.54 1.27
N LEU A 339 -10.72 27.74 2.58
CA LEU A 339 -10.67 26.65 3.56
C LEU A 339 -12.02 25.92 3.64
N ALA A 340 -13.13 26.66 3.66
CA ALA A 340 -14.48 26.10 3.68
C ALA A 340 -14.79 25.30 2.41
N ASP A 341 -14.45 25.84 1.24
CA ASP A 341 -14.62 25.17 -0.06
C ASP A 341 -13.83 23.87 -0.12
N CYS A 342 -12.52 23.91 0.21
CA CYS A 342 -11.70 22.71 0.28
C CYS A 342 -12.26 21.69 1.28
N LEU A 343 -12.74 22.14 2.44
CA LEU A 343 -13.34 21.27 3.46
C LEU A 343 -14.63 20.61 2.95
N GLY A 344 -15.49 21.36 2.26
CA GLY A 344 -16.70 20.84 1.62
C GLY A 344 -16.42 19.85 0.50
N ILE A 345 -15.31 20.00 -0.23
CA ILE A 345 -14.88 19.03 -1.25
C ILE A 345 -14.43 17.71 -0.61
N ILE A 346 -13.63 17.76 0.47
CA ILE A 346 -13.06 16.55 1.08
C ILE A 346 -14.04 15.84 2.03
N ASP A 347 -14.98 16.58 2.60
CA ASP A 347 -16.02 16.14 3.52
C ASP A 347 -17.35 16.87 3.22
N PRO A 348 -18.12 16.42 2.22
CA PRO A 348 -19.36 17.08 1.80
C PRO A 348 -20.44 17.19 2.89
N GLY A 349 -20.33 16.41 3.97
CA GLY A 349 -21.23 16.48 5.13
C GLY A 349 -20.73 17.40 6.25
N ASN A 350 -19.63 18.13 6.04
CA ASN A 350 -19.01 18.92 7.09
C ASN A 350 -19.86 20.13 7.47
N LEU A 351 -20.45 20.10 8.67
CA LEU A 351 -21.33 21.16 9.16
C LEU A 351 -20.63 22.53 9.25
N LYS A 352 -19.31 22.57 9.48
CA LYS A 352 -18.57 23.84 9.53
C LYS A 352 -18.43 24.49 8.16
N ALA A 353 -18.18 23.69 7.13
CA ALA A 353 -18.13 24.17 5.76
C ALA A 353 -19.51 24.63 5.28
N ILE A 354 -20.58 23.90 5.64
CA ILE A 354 -21.97 24.20 5.24
C ILE A 354 -22.52 25.47 5.89
N ALA A 355 -22.03 25.83 7.08
CA ALA A 355 -22.50 26.99 7.83
C ALA A 355 -21.97 28.35 7.31
N LEU A 356 -21.09 28.33 6.30
CA LEU A 356 -20.48 29.50 5.66
C LEU A 356 -21.06 29.68 4.26
#